data_AF-A0A942K0B7-F1
#
_entry.id   AF-A0A942K0B7-F1
#
_cell.length_a   1.000
_cell.length_b   1.000
_cell.length_c   1.000
_cell.angle_alpha   90.00
_cell.angle_beta   90.00
_cell.angle_gamma   90.00
#
_symmetry.space_group_name_H-M   'P 1'
#
loop_
_entity.id
_entity.type
_entity.pdbx_description
1 polymer ?
#
loop_
_entity_poly.entity_id
_entity_poly.type
_entity_poly.pdbx_seq_one_letter_code
_entity_poly.pdbx_strand_id
1 'polypeptide(L)'
;MTKTVLKIILLSLGLYTSQAMALLPTEVNGQGLPTLAPMLERSMPAVVNISTSINVRRQQQNPLMNDPVFRYFFGVPDQPRQQQRNSLGSGVIIDKDEGYILTNNHVIEKADVITVTLSDGRQLNANVLGTDPEADVAVIQIPADNLTEIPVADSSTL
;
A
#
# COMPACT_ATOMS: atom_id res chain seq x y z
N MET A 1 50.44 3.61 -59.92
CA MET A 1 49.57 2.77 -59.06
C MET A 1 49.61 3.11 -57.57
N THR A 2 50.49 4.01 -57.09
CA THR A 2 50.65 4.32 -55.65
C THR A 2 49.66 5.34 -55.09
N LYS A 3 49.04 6.18 -55.93
CA LYS A 3 48.09 7.23 -55.47
C LYS A 3 46.67 6.71 -55.19
N THR A 4 46.29 5.56 -55.75
CA THR A 4 44.95 4.98 -55.58
C THR A 4 44.81 4.23 -54.26
N VAL A 5 45.86 3.52 -53.83
CA VAL A 5 45.88 2.77 -52.55
C VAL A 5 45.85 3.74 -51.36
N LEU A 6 46.54 4.88 -51.45
CA LEU A 6 46.55 5.90 -50.40
C LEU A 6 45.16 6.55 -50.18
N LYS A 7 44.36 6.69 -51.24
CA LYS A 7 42.99 7.24 -51.14
C LYS A 7 42.02 6.26 -50.48
N ILE A 8 42.23 4.95 -50.62
CA ILE A 8 41.36 3.93 -50.01
C ILE A 8 41.64 3.81 -48.51
N ILE A 9 42.90 3.94 -48.09
CA ILE A 9 43.28 3.94 -46.66
C ILE A 9 42.77 5.19 -45.95
N LEU A 10 42.79 6.36 -46.60
CA LEU A 10 42.19 7.59 -46.03
C LEU A 10 40.66 7.52 -45.94
N LEU A 11 40.00 6.78 -46.83
CA LEU A 11 38.54 6.63 -46.82
C LEU A 11 38.08 5.62 -45.74
N SER A 12 38.91 4.64 -45.36
CA SER A 12 38.60 3.68 -44.29
C SER A 12 38.72 4.24 -42.87
N LEU A 13 39.34 5.41 -42.69
CA LEU A 13 39.50 6.02 -41.36
C LEU A 13 38.32 6.92 -40.94
N GLY A 14 37.37 7.17 -41.85
CA GLY A 14 36.30 8.16 -41.66
C GLY A 14 34.98 7.64 -41.10
N LEU A 15 34.84 6.34 -40.81
CA LEU A 15 33.59 5.75 -40.30
C LEU A 15 33.80 5.06 -38.95
N TYR A 16 34.31 5.80 -37.96
CA TYR A 16 34.01 5.48 -36.57
C TYR A 16 32.77 6.30 -36.17
N THR A 17 31.59 5.74 -36.43
CA THR A 17 30.34 6.30 -35.92
C THR A 17 30.35 6.13 -34.40
N SER A 18 30.71 7.18 -33.68
CA SER A 18 30.52 7.24 -32.23
C SER A 18 29.02 7.13 -31.97
N GLN A 19 28.56 5.99 -31.45
CA GLN A 19 27.18 5.88 -31.00
C GLN A 19 27.01 6.84 -29.82
N ALA A 20 26.29 7.93 -30.03
CA ALA A 20 25.88 8.80 -28.95
C ALA A 20 24.86 8.03 -28.10
N MET A 21 25.26 7.62 -26.89
CA MET A 21 24.32 7.08 -25.93
C MET A 21 23.50 8.24 -25.37
N ALA A 22 22.22 8.31 -25.73
CA ALA A 22 21.27 9.23 -25.12
C ALA A 22 20.93 8.73 -23.70
N LEU A 23 21.84 8.97 -22.76
CA LEU A 23 21.60 8.77 -21.34
C LEU A 23 20.80 9.96 -20.81
N LEU A 24 19.83 9.70 -19.93
CA LEU A 24 19.13 10.75 -19.23
C LEU A 24 20.14 11.55 -18.37
N PRO A 25 20.02 12.88 -18.30
CA PRO A 25 20.89 13.69 -17.46
C PRO A 25 20.68 13.29 -15.99
N THR A 26 21.73 12.85 -15.31
CA THR A 26 21.71 12.50 -13.88
C THR A 26 21.87 13.73 -12.97
N GLU A 27 22.17 14.88 -13.56
CA GLU A 27 22.44 16.14 -12.89
C GLU A 27 21.91 17.33 -13.72
N VAL A 28 21.44 18.36 -13.03
CA VAL A 28 21.08 19.66 -13.61
C VAL A 28 21.81 20.72 -12.80
N ASN A 29 22.61 21.56 -13.45
CA ASN A 29 23.42 22.60 -12.80
C ASN A 29 24.37 22.09 -11.69
N GLY A 30 24.93 20.88 -11.84
CA GLY A 30 25.85 20.27 -10.85
C GLY A 30 25.17 19.80 -9.56
N GLN A 31 23.84 19.81 -9.52
CA GLN A 31 23.04 19.17 -8.48
C GLN A 31 22.42 17.90 -9.05
N GLY A 32 22.45 16.82 -8.27
CA GLY A 32 21.68 15.62 -8.59
C GLY A 32 20.21 15.98 -8.80
N LEU A 33 19.52 15.23 -9.64
CA LEU A 33 18.10 15.48 -9.93
C LEU A 33 17.30 15.62 -8.62
N PRO A 34 16.43 16.64 -8.50
CA PRO A 34 15.59 16.79 -7.33
C PRO A 34 14.70 15.55 -7.15
N THR A 35 14.58 15.06 -5.91
CA THR A 35 13.81 13.86 -5.59
C THR A 35 13.05 14.03 -4.28
N LEU A 36 11.88 13.39 -4.20
CA LEU A 36 11.07 13.31 -2.98
C LEU A 36 11.56 12.20 -2.04
N ALA A 37 12.50 11.36 -2.46
CA ALA A 37 12.99 10.22 -1.67
C ALA A 37 13.41 10.60 -0.24
N PRO A 38 14.19 11.68 0.00
CA PRO A 38 14.55 12.07 1.36
C PRO A 38 13.37 12.48 2.24
N MET A 39 12.26 12.96 1.66
CA MET A 39 11.03 13.26 2.39
C MET A 39 10.26 11.97 2.72
N LEU A 40 10.15 11.07 1.75
CA LEU A 40 9.48 9.79 1.92
C LEU A 40 10.19 8.90 2.94
N GLU A 41 11.53 8.86 2.95
CA GLU A 41 12.31 8.11 3.96
C GLU A 41 11.99 8.51 5.40
N ARG A 42 11.62 9.79 5.62
CA ARG A 42 11.24 10.30 6.94
C ARG A 42 9.76 10.08 7.27
N SER A 43 8.89 10.03 6.26
CA SER A 43 7.42 10.04 6.46
C SER A 43 6.79 8.65 6.35
N MET A 44 7.35 7.78 5.51
CA MET A 44 6.85 6.43 5.26
C MET A 44 6.75 5.55 6.52
N PRO A 45 7.66 5.61 7.50
CA PRO A 45 7.54 4.80 8.72
C PRO A 45 6.31 5.11 9.57
N ALA A 46 5.69 6.29 9.41
CA ALA A 46 4.45 6.66 10.08
C ALA A 46 3.19 6.14 9.36
N VAL A 47 3.31 5.63 8.13
CA VAL A 47 2.19 5.11 7.34
C VAL A 47 2.02 3.62 7.59
N VAL A 48 0.79 3.20 7.84
CA VAL A 48 0.45 1.81 8.16
C VAL A 48 -0.56 1.24 7.18
N ASN A 49 -0.54 -0.08 7.01
CA ASN A 49 -1.58 -0.79 6.28
C ASN A 49 -2.64 -1.31 7.25
N ILE A 50 -3.91 -1.13 6.91
CA ILE A 50 -5.05 -1.58 7.72
C ILE A 50 -5.79 -2.66 6.94
N SER A 51 -5.95 -3.81 7.58
CA SER A 51 -6.76 -4.92 7.08
C SER A 51 -7.89 -5.15 8.05
N THR A 52 -9.12 -5.21 7.55
CA THR A 52 -10.29 -5.52 8.38
C THR A 52 -10.93 -6.81 7.92
N SER A 53 -11.49 -7.56 8.87
CA SER A 53 -12.21 -8.80 8.61
C SER A 53 -13.60 -8.73 9.21
N ILE A 54 -14.60 -9.12 8.41
CA ILE A 54 -15.99 -9.24 8.82
C ILE A 54 -16.38 -10.71 8.74
N ASN A 55 -16.71 -11.31 9.89
CA ASN A 55 -17.27 -12.64 10.01
C ASN A 55 -18.76 -12.57 9.67
N VAL A 56 -19.07 -12.61 8.38
CA VAL A 56 -20.46 -12.74 7.95
C VAL A 56 -20.93 -14.15 8.27
N ARG A 57 -21.59 -14.32 9.42
CA ARG A 57 -22.40 -15.52 9.69
C ARG A 57 -23.57 -15.49 8.71
N ARG A 58 -23.38 -16.03 7.50
CA ARG A 58 -24.50 -16.34 6.62
C ARG A 58 -25.32 -17.42 7.31
N GLN A 59 -26.35 -17.00 8.03
CA GLN A 59 -27.42 -17.87 8.45
C GLN A 59 -28.05 -18.39 7.16
N GLN A 60 -27.81 -19.66 6.85
CA GLN A 60 -28.35 -20.32 5.66
C GLN A 60 -29.86 -20.46 5.89
N GLN A 61 -30.59 -19.40 5.54
CA GLN A 61 -32.02 -19.25 5.81
C GLN A 61 -32.92 -19.99 4.82
N ASN A 62 -32.37 -20.69 3.81
CA ASN A 62 -33.18 -21.45 2.87
C ASN A 62 -33.53 -22.82 3.47
N PRO A 63 -34.81 -23.07 3.87
CA PRO A 63 -35.22 -24.33 4.47
C PRO A 63 -34.93 -25.55 3.58
N LEU A 64 -34.98 -25.35 2.26
CA LEU A 64 -34.70 -26.39 1.26
C LEU A 64 -33.23 -26.86 1.30
N MET A 65 -32.30 -25.97 1.63
CA MET A 65 -30.88 -26.35 1.77
C MET A 65 -30.59 -27.11 3.06
N ASN A 66 -31.52 -27.15 4.02
CA ASN A 66 -31.41 -27.91 5.26
C ASN A 66 -32.08 -29.30 5.16
N ASP A 67 -32.73 -29.61 4.04
CA ASP A 67 -33.38 -30.90 3.80
C ASP A 67 -32.34 -31.99 3.43
N PRO A 68 -32.25 -33.11 4.18
CA PRO A 68 -31.31 -34.19 3.91
C PRO A 68 -31.45 -34.84 2.52
N VAL A 69 -32.68 -34.95 2.01
CA VAL A 69 -33.00 -35.58 0.72
C VAL A 69 -32.56 -34.68 -0.43
N PHE A 70 -32.85 -33.39 -0.34
CA PHE A 70 -32.41 -32.40 -1.33
C PHE A 70 -30.87 -32.35 -1.40
N ARG A 71 -30.20 -32.33 -0.25
CA ARG A 71 -28.73 -32.29 -0.18
C ARG A 71 -28.07 -33.52 -0.79
N TYR A 72 -28.62 -34.71 -0.54
CA TYR A 72 -28.13 -35.96 -1.12
C TYR A 72 -28.32 -35.99 -2.65
N PHE A 73 -29.48 -35.55 -3.15
CA PHE A 73 -29.79 -35.59 -4.58
C PHE A 73 -28.96 -34.57 -5.40
N PHE A 74 -28.68 -33.40 -4.85
CA PHE A 74 -27.98 -32.31 -5.55
C PHE A 74 -26.51 -32.10 -5.12
N GLY A 75 -25.97 -32.94 -4.24
CA GLY A 75 -24.56 -32.89 -3.82
C GLY A 75 -24.17 -31.62 -3.07
N VAL A 76 -25.04 -31.09 -2.22
CA VAL A 76 -24.78 -29.85 -1.46
C VAL A 76 -23.81 -30.14 -0.30
N PRO A 77 -22.67 -29.41 -0.19
CA PRO A 77 -21.71 -29.60 0.91
C PRO A 77 -22.30 -29.30 2.28
N ASP A 78 -21.89 -30.05 3.31
CA ASP A 78 -22.48 -29.95 4.64
C ASP A 78 -22.10 -28.68 5.44
N GLN A 79 -21.08 -27.95 4.99
CA GLN A 79 -20.56 -26.81 5.71
C GLN A 79 -21.20 -25.49 5.28
N PRO A 80 -21.71 -24.67 6.22
CA PRO A 80 -22.06 -23.30 5.94
C PRO A 80 -20.81 -22.57 5.45
N ARG A 81 -20.87 -22.02 4.24
CA ARG A 81 -19.80 -21.14 3.72
C ARG A 81 -19.76 -19.88 4.58
N GLN A 82 -18.86 -19.83 5.56
CA GLN A 82 -18.43 -18.57 6.14
C GLN A 82 -17.80 -17.74 5.04
N GLN A 83 -18.39 -16.60 4.73
CA GLN A 83 -17.82 -15.67 3.79
C GLN A 83 -17.17 -14.56 4.60
N GLN A 84 -15.85 -14.64 4.76
CA GLN A 84 -15.07 -13.57 5.33
C GLN A 84 -14.99 -12.46 4.27
N ARG A 85 -15.51 -11.28 4.61
CA ARG A 85 -15.29 -10.08 3.79
C ARG A 85 -14.11 -9.35 4.39
N ASN A 86 -13.12 -9.04 3.57
CA ASN A 86 -11.96 -8.27 3.98
C ASN A 86 -12.05 -6.87 3.38
N SER A 87 -11.66 -5.86 4.15
CA SER A 87 -11.37 -4.52 3.64
C SER A 87 -9.89 -4.22 3.81
N LEU A 88 -9.36 -3.38 2.93
CA LEU A 88 -7.98 -2.91 2.97
C LEU A 88 -7.98 -1.38 2.93
N GLY A 89 -7.11 -0.78 3.71
CA GLY A 89 -6.92 0.66 3.76
C GLY A 89 -5.56 1.04 4.32
N SER A 90 -5.37 2.33 4.55
CA SER A 90 -4.16 2.85 5.16
C SER A 90 -4.51 3.72 6.35
N GLY A 91 -3.53 3.94 7.22
CA GLY A 91 -3.62 4.89 8.30
C GLY A 91 -2.30 5.60 8.52
N VAL A 92 -2.31 6.63 9.35
CA VAL A 92 -1.12 7.38 9.72
C VAL A 92 -1.03 7.49 11.23
N ILE A 93 0.16 7.20 11.77
CA ILE A 93 0.45 7.33 13.21
C ILE A 93 0.57 8.82 13.53
N ILE A 94 -0.32 9.30 14.40
CA ILE A 94 -0.39 10.71 14.83
C ILE A 94 0.13 10.93 16.25
N ASP A 95 0.24 9.86 17.04
CA ASP A 95 0.85 9.87 18.37
C ASP A 95 1.62 8.56 18.55
N LYS A 96 2.94 8.65 18.69
CA LYS A 96 3.80 7.47 18.82
C LYS A 96 3.78 6.85 20.23
N ASP A 97 3.43 7.64 21.25
CA ASP A 97 3.54 7.24 22.66
C ASP A 97 2.26 6.48 23.05
N GLU A 98 1.10 6.96 22.59
CA GLU A 98 -0.19 6.31 22.80
C GLU A 98 -0.57 5.30 21.71
N GLY A 99 0.14 5.32 20.57
CA GLY A 99 -0.10 4.44 19.44
C GLY A 99 -1.37 4.77 18.66
N TYR A 100 -1.70 6.06 18.54
CA TYR A 100 -2.90 6.52 17.83
C TYR A 100 -2.66 6.59 16.33
N ILE A 101 -3.61 6.04 15.59
CA ILE A 101 -3.62 6.00 14.13
C ILE A 101 -4.90 6.65 13.62
N LEU A 102 -4.74 7.61 12.73
CA LEU A 102 -5.83 8.22 11.97
C LEU A 102 -6.07 7.43 10.68
N THR A 103 -7.33 7.14 10.38
CA THR A 103 -7.77 6.46 9.15
C THR A 103 -9.16 6.93 8.74
N ASN A 104 -9.67 6.39 7.64
CA ASN A 104 -11.04 6.61 7.21
C ASN A 104 -12.03 5.76 8.00
N ASN A 105 -13.18 6.33 8.35
CA ASN A 105 -14.24 5.60 9.05
C ASN A 105 -14.74 4.41 8.23
N HIS A 106 -14.96 4.57 6.91
CA HIS A 106 -15.47 3.51 6.06
C HIS A 106 -14.55 2.27 5.98
N VAL A 107 -13.25 2.39 6.32
CA VAL A 107 -12.31 1.26 6.35
C VAL A 107 -12.62 0.34 7.53
N ILE A 108 -13.08 0.90 8.66
CA ILE A 108 -13.24 0.21 9.94
C ILE A 108 -14.70 0.01 10.38
N GLU A 109 -15.68 0.68 9.75
CA GLU A 109 -17.08 0.79 10.19
C GLU A 109 -17.78 -0.54 10.54
N LYS A 110 -17.42 -1.64 9.87
CA LYS A 110 -18.07 -2.95 10.02
C LYS A 110 -17.10 -4.08 10.36
N ALA A 111 -15.88 -3.72 10.74
CA ALA A 111 -14.81 -4.66 11.06
C ALA A 111 -15.09 -5.36 12.39
N ASP A 112 -15.06 -6.69 12.41
CA ASP A 112 -14.99 -7.43 13.68
C ASP A 112 -13.56 -7.42 14.23
N VAL A 113 -12.59 -7.48 13.33
CA VAL A 113 -11.15 -7.46 13.64
C VAL A 113 -10.49 -6.45 12.72
N ILE A 114 -9.69 -5.57 13.32
CA ILE A 114 -8.85 -4.59 12.65
C ILE A 114 -7.40 -4.98 12.92
N THR A 115 -6.67 -5.32 11.87
CA THR A 115 -5.24 -5.64 11.93
C THR A 115 -4.45 -4.54 11.24
N VAL A 116 -3.51 -3.97 11.96
CA VAL A 116 -2.58 -2.96 11.48
C VAL A 116 -1.23 -3.60 11.20
N THR A 117 -0.68 -3.36 10.02
CA THR A 117 0.68 -3.75 9.65
C THR A 117 1.55 -2.51 9.56
N LEU A 118 2.59 -2.46 10.40
CA LEU A 118 3.58 -1.39 10.41
C LEU A 118 4.59 -1.53 9.27
N SER A 119 5.35 -0.47 8.97
CA SER A 119 6.38 -0.48 7.92
C SER A 119 7.51 -1.48 8.18
N ASP A 120 7.75 -1.83 9.45
CA ASP A 120 8.73 -2.84 9.88
C ASP A 120 8.21 -4.28 9.77
N GLY A 121 6.94 -4.47 9.36
CA GLY A 121 6.29 -5.76 9.18
C GLY A 121 5.57 -6.30 10.42
N ARG A 122 5.63 -5.63 11.58
CA ARG A 122 4.83 -6.01 12.75
C ARG A 122 3.34 -5.92 12.45
N GLN A 123 2.57 -6.90 12.92
CA GLN A 123 1.11 -6.95 12.79
C GLN A 123 0.46 -6.94 14.16
N LEU A 124 -0.50 -6.04 14.36
CA LEU A 124 -1.11 -5.77 15.66
C LEU A 124 -2.62 -5.62 15.49
N ASN A 125 -3.38 -6.05 16.49
CA ASN A 125 -4.80 -5.75 16.53
C ASN A 125 -5.01 -4.34 17.06
N ALA A 126 -5.94 -3.62 16.45
CA ALA A 126 -6.29 -2.27 16.85
C ALA A 126 -7.68 -2.21 17.51
N ASN A 127 -7.82 -1.29 18.46
CA ASN A 127 -9.09 -0.93 19.07
C ASN A 127 -9.56 0.41 18.52
N VAL A 128 -10.87 0.55 18.30
CA VAL A 128 -11.46 1.84 17.89
C VAL A 128 -11.58 2.74 19.12
N LEU A 129 -11.00 3.94 19.06
CA LEU A 129 -11.14 4.96 20.11
C LEU A 129 -12.30 5.90 19.83
N GLY A 130 -12.48 6.29 18.57
CA GLY A 130 -13.54 7.20 18.16
C GLY A 130 -13.71 7.26 16.65
N THR A 131 -14.90 7.62 16.22
CA THR A 131 -15.25 7.75 14.79
C THR A 131 -16.12 8.97 14.57
N ASP A 132 -15.98 9.56 13.39
CA ASP A 132 -16.86 10.57 12.84
C ASP A 132 -17.29 10.11 11.42
N PRO A 133 -18.49 9.55 11.28
CA PRO A 133 -19.01 9.12 9.99
C PRO A 133 -19.30 10.25 9.01
N GLU A 134 -19.57 11.48 9.48
CA GLU A 134 -19.90 12.61 8.61
C GLU A 134 -18.65 13.12 7.89
N ALA A 135 -17.53 13.20 8.60
CA ALA A 135 -16.23 13.55 8.04
C ALA A 135 -15.45 12.36 7.46
N ASP A 136 -15.99 11.13 7.57
CA ASP A 136 -15.34 9.87 7.19
C ASP A 136 -13.95 9.67 7.84
N VAL A 137 -13.82 9.99 9.13
CA VAL A 137 -12.56 9.83 9.89
C VAL A 137 -12.73 8.96 11.13
N ALA A 138 -11.66 8.25 11.49
CA ALA A 138 -11.62 7.40 12.68
C ALA A 138 -10.22 7.41 13.31
N VAL A 139 -10.20 7.31 14.64
CA VAL A 139 -8.98 7.10 15.42
C VAL A 139 -9.01 5.71 16.03
N ILE A 140 -7.96 4.93 15.74
CA ILE A 140 -7.73 3.60 16.30
C ILE A 140 -6.43 3.58 17.10
N GLN A 141 -6.30 2.64 18.03
CA GLN A 141 -5.12 2.48 18.88
C GLN A 141 -4.51 1.09 18.72
N ILE A 142 -3.18 1.03 18.67
CA ILE A 142 -2.41 -0.22 18.74
C ILE A 142 -1.49 -0.24 19.97
N PRO A 143 -1.32 -1.40 20.64
CA PRO A 143 -0.37 -1.53 21.75
C PRO A 143 1.03 -1.82 21.22
N ALA A 144 1.78 -0.80 20.83
CA ALA A 144 3.14 -0.97 20.31
C ALA A 144 4.09 0.18 20.64
N ASP A 145 5.34 -0.18 20.90
CA ASP A 145 6.43 0.76 21.10
C ASP A 145 7.23 1.00 19.80
N ASN A 146 8.16 1.96 19.86
CA ASN A 146 9.06 2.32 18.75
C ASN A 146 8.30 2.69 17.47
N LEU A 147 7.24 3.48 17.64
CA LEU A 147 6.47 4.03 16.53
C LEU A 147 7.12 5.32 16.01
N THR A 148 6.91 5.61 14.72
CA THR A 148 7.26 6.90 14.13
C THR A 148 5.96 7.67 13.91
N GLU A 149 5.86 8.86 14.49
CA GLU A 149 4.70 9.74 14.27
C GLU A 149 4.95 10.70 13.10
N ILE A 150 3.88 11.09 12.42
CA ILE A 150 3.93 12.17 11.45
C ILE A 150 3.71 13.52 12.17
N PRO A 151 4.54 14.55 11.92
CA PRO A 151 4.25 15.88 12.43
C PRO A 151 3.03 16.46 11.71
N VAL A 152 2.06 16.95 12.48
CA VAL A 152 0.87 17.62 11.93
C VAL A 152 1.23 19.06 11.56
N ALA A 153 0.93 19.45 10.33
CA ALA A 153 1.12 20.82 9.84
C ALA A 153 -0.19 21.63 9.92
N ASP A 154 -0.06 22.96 10.04
CA ASP A 154 -1.20 23.86 9.97
C ASP A 154 -1.70 23.99 8.53
N SER A 155 -2.85 23.37 8.26
CA SER A 155 -3.47 23.36 6.93
C SER A 155 -3.90 24.74 6.45
N SER A 156 -4.08 25.73 7.34
CA SER A 156 -4.44 27.10 6.96
C SER A 156 -3.28 27.91 6.38
N THR A 157 -2.05 27.38 6.45
CA THR A 157 -0.81 28.04 6.05
C THR A 157 -0.10 27.40 4.85
N LEU A 158 -0.71 26.36 4.26
CA LEU A 158 -0.23 25.64 3.08
C LEU A 158 -0.92 26.15 1.80
#